data_AF-A0AAV0EXG7-F1
#
_entry.id   AF-A0AAV0EXG7-F1
#
_cell.length_a   1.000
_cell.length_b   1.000
_cell.length_c   1.000
_cell.angle_alpha   90.00
_cell.angle_beta   90.00
_cell.angle_gamma   90.00
#
_symmetry.space_group_name_H-M   'P 1'
#
loop_
_entity.id
_entity.type
_entity.pdbx_description
1 polymer ?
#
loop_
_entity_poly.entity_id
_entity_poly.type
_entity_poly.pdbx_seq_one_letter_code
_entity_poly.pdbx_strand_id
1 'polypeptide(L)'
;MKSDPLDWVEEAKDPSFFPLKRKRSFKSKRLEFIGWGSRPLIEFLQSIGRETNKEYSRHEVNALVIDYVRSNNLVNPQKKKRIVCDERLRMLFGKKSISRIKVYDLLETHFIENQDESEEEHEHSSSEDVDGETGSLIISKERKIAVQQKKIQEAPKSSFAALTAENIKLVYLKRSLVQSLLKTQENFDNMVVGSFVRIKSDPYDFFQKNSHQLQQVTGVKKTFQSVDTGAETYLQLSSWLRDVSISSLSDDDFTEEECEDLSERVKGGLLKRPTVVDFELKAHILHEDITRHWIAREITLLQRRIDHANEKGWRREYPFLF
;
A
#
# COMPACT_ATOMS: atom_id res chain seq x y z
N MET A 1 -43.49 -59.90 -35.03
CA MET A 1 -44.17 -58.93 -34.15
C MET A 1 -44.05 -59.44 -32.72
N LYS A 2 -43.53 -58.58 -31.82
CA LYS A 2 -43.41 -58.72 -30.35
C LYS A 2 -42.60 -59.90 -29.79
N SER A 3 -41.47 -59.57 -29.15
CA SER A 3 -41.24 -59.85 -27.73
C SER A 3 -39.84 -59.35 -27.32
N ASP A 4 -39.83 -58.46 -26.32
CA ASP A 4 -38.69 -57.75 -25.73
C ASP A 4 -37.61 -58.65 -25.12
N PRO A 5 -36.42 -58.09 -24.87
CA PRO A 5 -35.79 -58.36 -23.59
C PRO A 5 -35.28 -57.09 -22.88
N LEU A 6 -35.75 -56.98 -21.64
CA LEU A 6 -35.14 -56.43 -20.42
C LEU A 6 -34.42 -55.07 -20.45
N ASP A 7 -35.11 -54.13 -19.76
CA ASP A 7 -34.68 -53.53 -18.50
C ASP A 7 -33.38 -52.71 -18.56
N TRP A 8 -33.50 -51.38 -18.59
CA TRP A 8 -32.86 -50.44 -17.65
C TRP A 8 -33.55 -49.08 -17.74
N VAL A 9 -33.87 -48.54 -16.56
CA VAL A 9 -34.51 -47.26 -16.29
C VAL A 9 -33.46 -46.16 -16.13
N GLU A 10 -33.61 -45.06 -16.86
CA GLU A 10 -32.99 -43.74 -16.67
C GLU A 10 -34.05 -42.73 -17.16
N GLU A 11 -34.39 -41.60 -16.54
CA GLU A 11 -33.76 -40.83 -15.49
C GLU A 11 -34.82 -39.80 -15.04
N ALA A 12 -35.24 -39.83 -13.77
CA ALA A 12 -36.11 -38.81 -13.18
C ALA A 12 -35.34 -38.07 -12.09
N LYS A 13 -35.26 -36.75 -12.29
CA LYS A 13 -34.67 -35.70 -11.47
C LYS A 13 -34.89 -35.91 -9.97
N ASP A 14 -33.80 -35.80 -9.20
CA ASP A 14 -33.74 -35.03 -7.95
C ASP A 14 -32.29 -34.95 -7.41
N PRO A 15 -31.64 -33.78 -7.41
CA PRO A 15 -30.53 -33.51 -6.50
C PRO A 15 -31.09 -32.89 -5.21
N SER A 16 -31.21 -33.76 -4.21
CA SER A 16 -31.11 -33.49 -2.78
C SER A 16 -30.91 -32.03 -2.35
N PHE A 17 -31.91 -31.51 -1.63
CA PHE A 17 -31.81 -30.34 -0.76
C PHE A 17 -30.65 -30.52 0.23
N PHE A 18 -29.53 -29.82 0.00
CA PHE A 18 -28.56 -29.60 1.07
C PHE A 18 -29.12 -28.55 2.05
N PRO A 19 -29.27 -28.87 3.35
CA PRO A 19 -29.70 -27.87 4.31
C PRO A 19 -28.59 -26.82 4.47
N LEU A 20 -28.89 -25.59 4.03
CA LEU A 20 -28.10 -24.40 4.31
C LEU A 20 -27.84 -24.33 5.81
N LYS A 21 -26.60 -24.61 6.22
CA LYS A 21 -26.15 -24.43 7.59
C LYS A 21 -26.21 -22.94 7.91
N ARG A 22 -27.27 -22.57 8.64
CA ARG A 22 -27.47 -21.26 9.26
C ARG A 22 -26.15 -20.81 9.91
N LYS A 23 -25.54 -19.75 9.38
CA LYS A 23 -24.50 -19.00 10.07
C LYS A 23 -25.11 -18.50 11.39
N ARG A 24 -24.83 -19.18 12.49
CA ARG A 24 -25.01 -18.60 13.81
C ARG A 24 -24.01 -17.44 13.90
N SER A 25 -24.53 -16.23 13.72
CA SER A 25 -23.88 -15.01 14.20
C SER A 25 -23.54 -15.23 15.67
N PHE A 26 -22.25 -15.42 15.96
CA PHE A 26 -21.73 -15.23 17.31
C PHE A 26 -21.65 -13.72 17.48
N LYS A 27 -22.74 -13.13 18.01
CA LYS A 27 -22.68 -11.80 18.62
C LYS A 27 -21.47 -11.81 19.56
N SER A 28 -20.47 -10.95 19.33
CA SER A 28 -19.36 -10.79 20.26
C SER A 28 -19.96 -10.37 21.60
N LYS A 29 -19.96 -11.28 22.57
CA LYS A 29 -20.23 -10.89 23.95
C LYS A 29 -19.19 -9.84 24.31
N ARG A 30 -19.62 -8.69 24.84
CA ARG A 30 -18.72 -7.72 25.48
C ARG A 30 -17.75 -8.49 26.36
N LEU A 31 -16.46 -8.41 26.05
CA LEU A 31 -15.42 -9.05 26.85
C LEU A 31 -15.41 -8.34 28.20
N GLU A 32 -15.69 -9.06 29.27
CA GLU A 32 -15.53 -8.53 30.62
C GLU A 32 -14.04 -8.53 30.93
N PHE A 33 -13.52 -7.44 31.49
CA PHE A 33 -12.10 -7.30 31.83
C PHE A 33 -11.87 -7.39 33.35
N ILE A 34 -10.75 -7.98 33.75
CA ILE A 34 -10.27 -8.03 35.14
C ILE A 34 -8.85 -7.49 35.15
N GLY A 35 -8.63 -6.35 35.81
CA GLY A 35 -7.31 -5.72 35.87
C GLY A 35 -6.91 -5.14 34.51
N TRP A 36 -5.86 -5.67 33.89
CA TRP A 36 -5.30 -5.23 32.60
C TRP A 36 -5.74 -6.11 31.41
N GLY A 37 -6.37 -7.26 31.67
CA GLY A 37 -6.72 -8.26 30.65
C GLY A 37 -8.17 -8.73 30.72
N SER A 38 -8.66 -9.32 29.62
CA SER A 38 -10.01 -9.91 29.56
C SER A 38 -10.14 -11.12 30.51
N ARG A 39 -11.36 -11.41 31.00
CA ARG A 39 -11.67 -12.58 31.84
C ARG A 39 -11.09 -13.89 31.29
N PRO A 40 -11.28 -14.23 29.99
CA PRO A 40 -10.72 -15.47 29.43
C PRO A 40 -9.19 -15.50 29.44
N LEU A 41 -8.53 -14.35 29.32
CA LEU A 41 -7.07 -14.25 29.35
C LEU A 41 -6.54 -14.47 30.77
N ILE A 42 -7.16 -13.83 31.76
CA ILE A 42 -6.78 -13.95 33.16
C ILE A 42 -7.01 -15.39 33.66
N GLU A 43 -8.15 -16.00 33.32
CA GLU A 43 -8.44 -17.40 33.65
C GLU A 43 -7.45 -18.37 33.00
N PHE A 44 -7.08 -18.12 31.73
CA PHE A 44 -6.04 -18.88 31.06
C PHE A 44 -4.70 -18.81 31.81
N LEU A 45 -4.27 -17.60 32.20
CA LEU A 45 -3.02 -17.39 32.94
C LEU A 45 -3.04 -18.06 34.32
N GLN A 46 -4.17 -18.03 35.03
CA GLN A 46 -4.34 -18.77 36.28
C GLN A 46 -4.25 -20.29 36.06
N SER A 47 -4.84 -20.79 34.97
CA SER A 47 -4.83 -22.22 34.64
C SER A 47 -3.44 -22.79 34.33
N ILE A 48 -2.51 -21.92 33.91
CA ILE A 48 -1.10 -22.27 33.67
C ILE A 48 -0.21 -21.98 34.90
N GLY A 49 -0.81 -21.53 36.02
CA GLY A 49 -0.11 -21.27 37.28
C GLY A 49 0.70 -19.97 37.30
N ARG A 50 0.31 -18.95 36.52
CA ARG A 50 0.96 -17.63 36.54
C ARG A 50 0.20 -16.65 37.42
N GLU A 51 0.94 -15.83 38.15
CA GLU A 51 0.37 -14.79 39.01
C GLU A 51 -0.21 -13.67 38.16
N THR A 52 -1.50 -13.39 38.33
CA THR A 52 -2.23 -12.38 37.55
C THR A 52 -2.19 -10.98 38.18
N ASN A 53 -1.50 -10.84 39.32
CA ASN A 53 -1.30 -9.59 40.04
C ASN A 53 -0.30 -8.65 39.34
N LYS A 54 0.59 -9.20 38.51
CA LYS A 54 1.54 -8.44 37.71
C LYS A 54 1.02 -8.31 36.29
N GLU A 55 1.11 -7.11 35.74
CA GLU A 55 0.83 -6.85 34.33
C GLU A 55 1.88 -7.53 33.45
N TYR A 56 1.42 -8.34 32.50
CA TYR A 56 2.29 -8.95 31.49
C TYR A 56 2.14 -8.20 30.18
N SER A 57 3.27 -7.95 29.51
CA SER A 57 3.24 -7.41 28.16
C SER A 57 2.63 -8.41 27.18
N ARG A 58 2.07 -7.92 26.06
CA ARG A 58 1.53 -8.76 24.99
C ARG A 58 2.54 -9.80 24.48
N HIS A 59 3.82 -9.43 24.43
CA HIS A 59 4.90 -10.31 24.00
C HIS A 59 5.13 -11.47 24.99
N GLU A 60 5.12 -11.18 26.28
CA GLU A 60 5.25 -12.20 27.33
C GLU A 60 4.05 -13.16 27.33
N VAL A 61 2.84 -12.64 27.21
CA VAL A 61 1.62 -13.47 27.10
C VAL A 61 1.68 -14.36 25.85
N ASN A 62 2.10 -13.81 24.71
CA ASN A 62 2.27 -14.59 23.49
C ASN A 62 3.31 -15.70 23.67
N ALA A 63 4.44 -15.42 24.31
CA ALA A 63 5.45 -16.44 24.62
C ALA A 63 4.87 -17.56 25.51
N LEU A 64 4.13 -17.19 26.57
CA LEU A 64 3.46 -18.14 27.46
C LEU A 64 2.44 -19.02 26.73
N VAL A 65 1.65 -18.45 25.82
CA VAL A 65 0.70 -19.22 24.98
C VAL A 65 1.44 -20.18 24.05
N ILE A 66 2.53 -19.75 23.43
CA ILE A 66 3.34 -20.60 22.54
C ILE A 66 4.02 -21.74 23.32
N ASP A 67 4.51 -21.46 24.51
CA ASP A 67 5.11 -22.47 25.38
C ASP A 67 4.05 -23.47 25.87
N TYR A 68 2.85 -22.99 26.23
CA TYR A 68 1.71 -23.86 26.57
C TYR A 68 1.33 -24.78 25.41
N VAL A 69 1.25 -24.24 24.19
CA VAL A 69 0.95 -25.01 22.97
C VAL A 69 2.01 -26.08 22.70
N ARG A 70 3.29 -25.76 22.96
CA ARG A 70 4.40 -26.70 22.80
C ARG A 70 4.34 -27.80 23.85
N SER A 71 4.14 -27.46 25.13
CA SER A 71 4.08 -28.40 26.24
C SER A 71 2.90 -29.37 26.14
N ASN A 72 1.78 -28.96 25.54
CA ASN A 72 0.59 -29.79 25.35
C ASN A 72 0.51 -30.44 23.96
N ASN A 73 1.57 -30.35 23.14
CA ASN A 73 1.62 -30.93 21.78
C ASN A 73 0.42 -30.55 20.89
N LEU A 74 -0.09 -29.32 21.03
CA LEU A 74 -1.29 -28.84 20.32
C LEU A 74 -1.02 -28.42 18.86
N VAL A 75 0.19 -28.67 18.36
CA VAL A 75 0.58 -28.42 16.98
C VAL A 75 0.15 -29.59 16.11
N ASN A 76 -0.60 -29.30 15.05
CA ASN A 76 -1.07 -30.35 14.16
C ASN A 76 0.12 -31.02 13.43
N PRO A 77 0.33 -32.34 13.55
CA PRO A 77 1.46 -33.03 12.92
C PRO A 77 1.42 -32.98 11.38
N GLN A 78 0.23 -32.89 10.78
CA GLN A 78 0.05 -32.76 9.32
C GLN A 78 0.22 -31.32 8.83
N LYS A 79 0.00 -30.32 9.70
CA LYS A 79 0.07 -28.88 9.37
C LYS A 79 0.82 -28.14 10.47
N LYS A 80 2.16 -28.19 10.44
CA LYS A 80 3.07 -27.57 11.43
C LYS A 80 2.84 -26.07 11.70
N LYS A 81 2.10 -25.37 10.83
CA LYS A 81 1.74 -23.95 10.96
C LYS A 81 0.41 -23.71 11.71
N ARG A 82 -0.32 -24.76 12.11
CA ARG A 82 -1.65 -24.66 12.75
C ARG A 82 -1.65 -25.28 14.15
N ILE A 83 -2.26 -24.54 15.06
CA ILE A 83 -2.55 -24.93 16.43
C ILE A 83 -3.99 -25.44 16.47
N VAL A 84 -4.20 -26.60 17.09
CA VAL A 84 -5.52 -27.12 17.45
C VAL A 84 -5.83 -26.62 18.85
N CYS A 85 -6.90 -25.84 19.00
CA CYS A 85 -7.26 -25.30 20.32
C CYS A 85 -7.81 -26.41 21.19
N ASP A 86 -7.22 -26.57 22.37
CA ASP A 86 -7.81 -27.30 23.47
C ASP A 86 -8.98 -26.52 24.09
N GLU A 87 -9.57 -27.03 25.17
CA GLU A 87 -10.67 -26.36 25.87
C GLU A 87 -10.29 -24.93 26.30
N ARG A 88 -9.06 -24.74 26.79
CA ARG A 88 -8.61 -23.47 27.37
C ARG A 88 -8.32 -22.42 26.29
N LEU A 89 -7.61 -22.79 25.23
CA LEU A 89 -7.40 -21.89 24.09
C LEU A 89 -8.70 -21.60 23.34
N ARG A 90 -9.69 -22.49 23.40
CA ARG A 90 -11.02 -22.25 22.84
C ARG A 90 -11.82 -21.26 23.68
N MET A 91 -11.69 -21.27 25.00
CA MET A 91 -12.27 -20.24 25.86
C MET A 91 -11.61 -18.87 25.63
N LEU A 92 -10.30 -18.83 25.40
CA LEU A 92 -9.57 -17.60 25.09
C LEU A 92 -9.93 -17.03 23.71
N PHE A 93 -9.73 -17.81 22.63
CA PHE A 93 -9.84 -17.31 21.26
C PHE A 93 -11.18 -17.59 20.56
N GLY A 94 -12.07 -18.37 21.18
CA GLY A 94 -13.37 -18.75 20.60
C GLY A 94 -13.31 -19.63 19.35
N LYS A 95 -12.11 -20.12 18.96
CA LYS A 95 -11.86 -20.81 17.69
C LYS A 95 -11.41 -22.25 17.92
N LYS A 96 -11.74 -23.16 16.98
CA LYS A 96 -11.34 -24.58 17.04
C LYS A 96 -9.90 -24.82 16.58
N SER A 97 -9.37 -23.95 15.72
CA SER A 97 -7.98 -24.01 15.25
C SER A 97 -7.53 -22.63 14.82
N ILE A 98 -6.27 -22.32 15.12
CA ILE A 98 -5.63 -21.02 14.87
C ILE A 98 -4.30 -21.21 14.16
N SER A 99 -3.89 -20.20 13.41
CA SER A 99 -2.54 -20.13 12.84
C SER A 99 -1.57 -19.68 13.92
N ARG A 100 -0.39 -20.29 13.99
CA ARG A 100 0.64 -19.93 14.99
C ARG A 100 1.03 -18.45 14.92
N ILE A 101 1.03 -17.86 13.73
CA ILE A 101 1.39 -16.45 13.50
C ILE A 101 0.30 -15.51 14.03
N LYS A 102 -0.98 -15.93 13.94
CA LYS A 102 -2.13 -15.10 14.33
C LYS A 102 -2.39 -15.07 15.84
N VAL A 103 -1.60 -15.79 16.65
CA VAL A 103 -1.79 -15.82 18.11
C VAL A 103 -1.53 -14.43 18.70
N TYR A 104 -0.47 -13.75 18.26
CA TYR A 104 -0.14 -12.41 18.72
C TYR A 104 -1.25 -11.39 18.40
N ASP A 105 -1.77 -11.42 17.17
CA ASP A 105 -2.86 -10.53 16.73
C ASP A 105 -4.16 -10.81 17.50
N LEU A 106 -4.48 -12.08 17.76
CA LEU A 106 -5.70 -12.42 18.48
C LEU A 106 -5.64 -12.07 19.96
N LEU A 107 -4.45 -11.88 20.54
CA LEU A 107 -4.29 -11.43 21.91
C LEU A 107 -4.60 -9.94 22.06
N GLU A 108 -4.49 -9.14 20.99
CA GLU A 108 -4.71 -7.69 21.00
C GLU A 108 -6.07 -7.29 21.57
N THR A 109 -7.13 -8.01 21.19
CA THR A 109 -8.50 -7.76 21.66
C THR A 109 -8.73 -8.06 23.15
N HIS A 110 -7.76 -8.69 23.81
CA HIS A 110 -7.84 -9.08 25.21
C HIS A 110 -7.09 -8.15 26.16
N PHE A 111 -6.47 -7.08 25.66
CA PHE A 111 -5.79 -6.04 26.46
C PHE A 111 -6.61 -4.75 26.48
N ILE A 112 -6.80 -4.17 27.67
CA ILE A 112 -7.62 -2.95 27.86
C ILE A 112 -7.05 -1.74 27.11
N GLU A 113 -5.72 -1.62 27.02
CA GLU A 113 -5.04 -0.52 26.34
C GLU A 113 -5.39 -0.39 24.84
N ASN A 114 -6.02 -1.40 24.25
CA ASN A 114 -6.36 -1.42 22.81
C ASN A 114 -7.87 -1.25 22.56
N GLN A 115 -8.64 -0.87 23.59
CA GLN A 115 -10.06 -0.61 23.49
C GLN A 115 -10.33 0.89 23.27
N ASP A 116 -9.81 1.46 22.18
CA ASP A 116 -10.20 2.80 21.74
C ASP A 116 -11.61 2.76 21.12
N GLU A 117 -12.51 3.56 21.70
CA GLU A 117 -13.87 3.96 21.29
C GLU A 117 -14.27 3.63 19.84
N SER A 118 -14.69 2.40 19.57
CA SER A 118 -15.15 2.00 18.22
C SER A 118 -16.43 1.17 18.22
N GLU A 119 -17.31 1.39 19.21
CA GLU A 119 -18.68 0.88 19.20
C GLU A 119 -19.66 1.92 19.79
N GLU A 120 -20.02 2.94 19.00
CA GLU A 120 -21.40 3.43 18.97
C GLU A 120 -21.92 3.37 17.53
N GLU A 121 -22.99 2.59 17.39
CA GLU A 121 -23.65 2.15 16.18
C GLU A 121 -24.41 3.31 15.49
N HIS A 122 -24.55 3.25 14.17
CA HIS A 122 -25.89 3.34 13.62
C HIS A 122 -26.00 2.55 12.32
N GLU A 123 -26.56 1.36 12.49
CA GLU A 123 -27.21 0.55 11.48
C GLU A 123 -28.37 1.34 10.84
N HIS A 124 -28.44 1.33 9.51
CA HIS A 124 -29.73 1.27 8.82
C HIS A 124 -29.59 0.30 7.65
N SER A 125 -30.11 -0.91 7.87
CA SER A 125 -30.51 -1.82 6.79
C SER A 125 -32.03 -1.91 6.84
N SER A 126 -32.70 -1.44 5.80
CA SER A 126 -34.08 -1.79 5.48
C SER A 126 -34.18 -2.08 3.98
N SER A 127 -34.90 -3.14 3.69
CA SER A 127 -35.00 -3.91 2.45
C SER A 127 -35.92 -3.31 1.37
N GLU A 128 -35.67 -3.78 0.14
CA GLU A 128 -36.56 -3.98 -1.03
C GLU A 128 -37.27 -2.77 -1.71
N ASP A 129 -36.83 -2.53 -2.95
CA ASP A 129 -37.55 -2.28 -4.21
C ASP A 129 -38.89 -1.48 -4.24
N VAL A 130 -38.91 -0.41 -5.05
CA VAL A 130 -39.80 -0.15 -6.23
C VAL A 130 -39.79 1.34 -6.61
N ASP A 131 -39.33 1.60 -7.85
CA ASP A 131 -39.76 2.60 -8.87
C ASP A 131 -39.76 4.13 -8.61
N GLY A 132 -39.41 4.90 -9.65
CA GLY A 132 -39.75 6.32 -9.76
C GLY A 132 -38.63 7.32 -10.11
N GLU A 133 -38.41 7.48 -11.41
CA GLU A 133 -37.84 8.60 -12.18
C GLU A 133 -37.51 9.99 -11.53
N THR A 134 -36.37 10.52 -12.00
CA THR A 134 -36.09 11.90 -12.45
C THR A 134 -36.06 13.06 -11.45
N GLY A 135 -34.93 13.77 -11.42
CA GLY A 135 -34.91 15.17 -10.96
C GLY A 135 -33.56 15.69 -10.49
N SER A 136 -32.77 16.24 -11.42
CA SER A 136 -31.71 17.21 -11.14
C SER A 136 -32.22 18.32 -10.21
N LEU A 137 -31.38 18.83 -9.30
CA LEU A 137 -31.09 20.26 -9.15
C LEU A 137 -30.02 20.55 -8.08
N ILE A 138 -29.17 21.48 -8.47
CA ILE A 138 -28.05 22.15 -7.80
C ILE A 138 -28.55 22.95 -6.58
N ILE A 139 -27.71 23.16 -5.54
CA ILE A 139 -27.42 24.46 -4.88
C ILE A 139 -26.60 24.28 -3.59
N SER A 140 -25.32 24.65 -3.71
CA SER A 140 -24.43 25.37 -2.78
C SER A 140 -24.59 25.21 -1.26
N LYS A 141 -23.46 24.83 -0.62
CA LYS A 141 -23.02 25.47 0.62
C LYS A 141 -21.49 25.47 0.70
N GLU A 142 -20.93 26.64 0.42
CA GLU A 142 -19.60 27.05 0.82
C GLU A 142 -19.39 26.77 2.31
N ARG A 143 -18.31 26.04 2.65
CA ARG A 143 -17.76 26.04 4.00
C ARG A 143 -16.26 26.26 3.92
N LYS A 144 -15.90 27.48 4.30
CA LYS A 144 -14.64 27.92 4.91
C LYS A 144 -13.72 26.76 5.30
N ILE A 145 -12.59 26.66 4.61
CA ILE A 145 -11.45 25.85 5.00
C ILE A 145 -10.87 26.49 6.27
N ALA A 146 -11.38 26.07 7.42
CA ALA A 146 -10.66 26.22 8.67
C ALA A 146 -9.51 25.23 8.62
N VAL A 147 -8.29 25.75 8.52
CA VAL A 147 -7.04 25.01 8.68
C VAL A 147 -7.04 24.39 10.08
N GLN A 148 -7.61 23.20 10.21
CA GLN A 148 -7.26 22.30 11.29
C GLN A 148 -5.88 21.76 10.92
N GLN A 149 -4.84 22.35 11.52
CA GLN A 149 -3.59 21.65 11.70
C GLN A 149 -3.90 20.35 12.45
N LYS A 150 -4.17 19.28 11.71
CA LYS A 150 -4.07 17.92 12.25
C LYS A 150 -2.64 17.81 12.76
N LYS A 151 -2.49 17.75 14.08
CA LYS A 151 -1.25 17.33 14.73
C LYS A 151 -0.78 16.08 13.99
N ILE A 152 0.33 16.22 13.27
CA ILE A 152 1.08 15.09 12.75
C ILE A 152 1.48 14.31 14.00
N GLN A 153 0.86 13.14 14.19
CA GLN A 153 1.43 12.14 15.08
C GLN A 153 2.80 11.82 14.47
N GLU A 154 3.87 12.25 15.12
CA GLU A 154 5.23 11.93 14.67
C GLU A 154 5.32 10.42 14.54
N ALA A 155 5.42 9.94 13.30
CA ALA A 155 5.65 8.54 13.04
C ALA A 155 6.93 8.13 13.80
N PRO A 156 6.96 6.94 14.42
CA PRO A 156 8.17 6.48 15.08
C PRO A 156 9.34 6.56 14.11
N LYS A 157 10.42 7.24 14.52
CA LYS A 157 11.59 7.63 13.71
C LYS A 157 12.35 6.46 13.05
N SER A 158 11.88 5.22 13.26
CA SER A 158 12.42 3.97 12.71
C SER A 158 11.54 3.31 11.64
N SER A 159 10.40 3.91 11.27
CA SER A 159 9.53 3.35 10.23
C SER A 159 10.08 3.63 8.83
N PHE A 160 10.14 2.59 8.00
CA PHE A 160 10.52 2.71 6.60
C PHE A 160 9.37 3.20 5.73
N ALA A 161 9.67 4.03 4.74
CA ALA A 161 8.69 4.48 3.77
C ALA A 161 8.14 3.29 2.95
N ALA A 162 6.85 3.39 2.61
CA ALA A 162 6.24 2.50 1.63
C ALA A 162 6.57 3.02 0.22
N LEU A 163 7.16 2.16 -0.61
CA LEU A 163 7.46 2.45 -2.01
C LEU A 163 6.23 2.11 -2.86
N THR A 164 5.21 2.97 -2.78
CA THR A 164 4.05 2.93 -3.68
C THR A 164 4.22 3.95 -4.80
N ALA A 165 3.47 3.79 -5.88
CA ALA A 165 3.53 4.70 -7.01
C ALA A 165 3.17 6.14 -6.60
N GLU A 166 2.20 6.35 -5.70
CA GLU A 166 1.84 7.69 -5.21
C GLU A 166 2.99 8.33 -4.44
N ASN A 167 3.61 7.57 -3.54
CA ASN A 167 4.70 8.09 -2.72
C ASN A 167 5.90 8.44 -3.59
N ILE A 168 6.28 7.57 -4.53
CA ILE A 168 7.42 7.84 -5.42
C ILE A 168 7.16 9.05 -6.32
N LYS A 169 5.91 9.28 -6.77
CA LYS A 169 5.56 10.48 -7.56
C LYS A 169 5.92 11.78 -6.84
N LEU A 170 5.87 11.82 -5.50
CA LEU A 170 6.21 13.00 -4.71
C LEU A 170 7.69 13.35 -4.74
N VAL A 171 8.55 12.39 -5.04
CA VAL A 171 10.01 12.53 -5.06
C VAL A 171 10.61 12.16 -6.43
N TYR A 172 9.76 12.06 -7.46
CA TYR A 172 10.14 11.71 -8.81
C TYR A 172 10.56 12.95 -9.59
N LEU A 173 11.76 12.92 -10.16
CA LEU A 173 12.31 14.00 -10.96
C LEU A 173 12.40 13.60 -12.43
N LYS A 174 11.69 14.36 -13.28
CA LYS A 174 11.78 14.28 -14.74
C LYS A 174 13.04 14.98 -15.24
N ARG A 175 13.58 14.56 -16.40
CA ARG A 175 14.78 15.16 -17.01
C ARG A 175 14.69 16.69 -17.12
N SER A 176 13.59 17.22 -17.65
CA SER A 176 13.39 18.66 -17.86
C SER A 176 13.35 19.44 -16.55
N LEU A 177 12.82 18.84 -15.48
CA LEU A 177 12.86 19.40 -14.14
C LEU A 177 14.31 19.46 -13.62
N VAL A 178 15.06 18.36 -13.71
CA VAL A 178 16.48 18.33 -13.31
C VAL A 178 17.30 19.38 -14.09
N GLN A 179 17.05 19.54 -15.39
CA GLN A 179 17.68 20.59 -16.20
C GLN A 179 17.30 22.01 -15.76
N SER A 180 16.07 22.23 -15.31
CA SER A 180 15.65 23.54 -14.77
C SER A 180 16.28 23.84 -13.41
N LEU A 181 16.43 22.82 -12.56
CA LEU A 181 17.11 22.94 -11.27
C LEU A 181 18.61 23.25 -11.45
N LEU A 182 19.25 22.65 -12.46
CA LEU A 182 20.63 22.99 -12.83
C LEU A 182 20.82 24.46 -13.18
N LYS A 183 19.85 25.09 -13.85
CA LYS A 183 19.94 26.51 -14.22
C LYS A 183 19.87 27.43 -13.01
N THR A 184 19.22 26.99 -11.95
CA THR A 184 19.02 27.77 -10.73
C THR A 184 20.23 27.65 -9.79
N GLN A 185 21.02 26.56 -9.90
CA GLN A 185 22.29 26.24 -9.20
C GLN A 185 22.26 26.25 -7.66
N GLU A 186 21.43 27.07 -7.02
CA GLU A 186 21.22 27.10 -5.58
C GLU A 186 20.67 25.74 -5.11
N ASN A 187 21.39 25.08 -4.20
CA ASN A 187 21.02 23.83 -3.56
C ASN A 187 20.68 22.64 -4.49
N PHE A 188 21.15 22.64 -5.75
CA PHE A 188 20.91 21.55 -6.70
C PHE A 188 21.24 20.16 -6.12
N ASP A 189 22.41 20.03 -5.50
CA ASP A 189 22.88 18.75 -4.96
C ASP A 189 21.92 18.25 -3.86
N ASN A 190 21.47 19.15 -2.97
CA ASN A 190 20.53 18.82 -1.89
C ASN A 190 19.13 18.48 -2.42
N MET A 191 18.72 19.04 -3.55
CA MET A 191 17.43 18.77 -4.19
C MET A 191 17.44 17.48 -5.02
N VAL A 192 18.56 17.14 -5.64
CA VAL A 192 18.61 15.95 -6.51
C VAL A 192 18.99 14.69 -5.74
N VAL A 193 19.87 14.79 -4.74
CA VAL A 193 20.25 13.62 -3.91
C VAL A 193 19.06 13.13 -3.08
N GLY A 194 18.82 11.82 -3.10
CA GLY A 194 17.71 11.16 -2.43
C GLY A 194 16.44 11.03 -3.27
N SER A 195 16.36 11.72 -4.40
CA SER A 195 15.23 11.68 -5.33
C SER A 195 15.28 10.47 -6.27
N PHE A 196 14.15 10.16 -6.91
CA PHE A 196 14.05 9.08 -7.87
C PHE A 196 14.04 9.61 -9.30
N VAL A 197 14.79 8.97 -10.18
CA VAL A 197 14.86 9.28 -11.62
C VAL A 197 14.60 8.03 -12.44
N ARG A 198 14.05 8.21 -13.64
CA ARG A 198 13.77 7.14 -14.59
C ARG A 198 14.84 7.11 -15.66
N ILE A 199 15.46 5.96 -15.86
CA ILE A 199 16.58 5.78 -16.78
C ILE A 199 16.25 4.61 -17.71
N LYS A 200 16.67 4.74 -18.97
CA LYS A 200 16.53 3.65 -19.93
C LYS A 200 17.45 2.50 -19.53
N SER A 201 16.87 1.30 -19.42
CA SER A 201 17.61 0.06 -19.19
C SER A 201 18.54 -0.22 -20.36
N ASP A 202 19.62 -0.98 -20.11
CA ASP A 202 20.47 -1.46 -21.18
C ASP A 202 19.64 -2.40 -22.09
N PRO A 203 19.52 -2.12 -23.41
CA PRO A 203 18.78 -2.97 -24.33
C PRO A 203 19.34 -4.40 -24.44
N TYR A 204 20.56 -4.66 -23.96
CA TYR A 204 21.17 -5.99 -23.96
C TYR A 204 21.05 -6.73 -22.62
N ASP A 205 20.40 -6.15 -21.62
CA ASP A 205 20.18 -6.80 -20.32
C ASP A 205 18.90 -7.65 -20.32
N PHE A 206 19.05 -8.93 -20.67
CA PHE A 206 17.95 -9.90 -20.70
C PHE A 206 17.32 -10.18 -19.34
N PHE A 207 17.99 -9.83 -18.23
CA PHE A 207 17.43 -9.99 -16.89
C PHE A 207 16.47 -8.85 -16.53
N GLN A 208 16.50 -7.75 -17.30
CA GLN A 208 15.64 -6.61 -17.07
C GLN A 208 14.30 -6.75 -17.77
N LYS A 209 13.22 -6.83 -16.99
CA LYS A 209 11.85 -6.99 -17.52
C LYS A 209 11.33 -5.73 -18.22
N ASN A 210 11.79 -4.56 -17.78
CA ASN A 210 11.25 -3.26 -18.20
C ASN A 210 12.29 -2.46 -18.99
N SER A 211 11.82 -1.76 -20.02
CA SER A 211 12.67 -0.90 -20.88
C SER A 211 13.29 0.28 -20.13
N HIS A 212 12.72 0.66 -18.98
CA HIS A 212 13.27 1.66 -18.09
C HIS A 212 13.26 1.16 -16.65
N GLN A 213 14.06 1.82 -15.82
CA GLN A 213 14.20 1.54 -14.39
C GLN A 213 14.10 2.83 -13.60
N LEU A 214 13.45 2.75 -12.44
CA LEU A 214 13.54 3.78 -11.41
C LEU A 214 14.79 3.55 -10.56
N GLN A 215 15.58 4.59 -10.36
CA GLN A 215 16.78 4.55 -9.53
C GLN A 215 16.82 5.75 -8.58
N GLN A 216 17.36 5.52 -7.39
CA GLN A 216 17.59 6.58 -6.41
C GLN A 216 18.93 7.26 -6.70
N VAL A 217 18.93 8.60 -6.67
CA VAL A 217 20.16 9.38 -6.79
C VAL A 217 20.87 9.43 -5.44
N THR A 218 22.12 8.98 -5.41
CA THR A 218 22.97 8.98 -4.20
C THR A 218 23.92 10.17 -4.15
N GLY A 219 24.28 10.73 -5.31
CA GLY A 219 25.27 11.80 -5.40
C GLY A 219 25.19 12.54 -6.72
N VAL A 220 25.82 13.71 -6.76
CA VAL A 220 26.00 14.51 -7.97
C VAL A 220 27.49 14.73 -8.16
N LYS A 221 27.98 14.49 -9.37
CA LYS A 221 29.38 14.70 -9.75
C LYS A 221 29.44 15.72 -10.88
N LYS A 222 30.21 16.78 -10.68
CA LYS A 222 30.43 17.84 -11.67
C LYS A 222 31.83 17.67 -12.23
N THR A 223 31.96 17.48 -13.53
CA THR A 223 33.26 17.42 -14.21
C THR A 223 33.42 18.64 -15.09
N PHE A 224 34.55 19.31 -14.96
CA PHE A 224 34.94 20.38 -15.87
C PHE A 224 35.66 19.73 -17.06
N GLN A 225 35.00 19.65 -18.21
CA GLN A 225 35.72 19.44 -19.46
C GLN A 225 36.30 20.79 -19.91
N SER A 226 37.43 20.74 -20.62
CA SER A 226 38.27 21.89 -20.97
C SER A 226 37.53 23.05 -21.65
N VAL A 227 37.93 24.27 -21.26
CA VAL A 227 37.78 25.65 -21.82
C VAL A 227 36.51 26.03 -22.61
N ASP A 228 35.92 25.19 -23.45
CA ASP A 228 34.83 25.56 -24.38
C ASP A 228 33.51 24.79 -24.19
N THR A 229 33.47 23.71 -23.39
CA THR A 229 32.22 23.00 -23.10
C THR A 229 31.91 23.12 -21.61
N GLY A 230 30.77 23.73 -21.27
CA GLY A 230 30.38 24.02 -19.89
C GLY A 230 30.41 22.80 -18.96
N ALA A 231 30.38 23.05 -17.64
CA ALA A 231 30.45 22.00 -16.64
C ALA A 231 29.38 20.91 -16.86
N GLU A 232 29.81 19.69 -17.16
CA GLU A 232 28.89 18.59 -17.38
C GLU A 232 28.58 17.92 -16.03
N THR A 233 27.30 17.78 -15.72
CA THR A 233 26.82 17.24 -14.45
C THR A 233 26.32 15.81 -14.64
N TYR A 234 26.86 14.92 -13.83
CA TYR A 234 26.51 13.51 -13.79
C TYR A 234 25.86 13.14 -12.46
N LEU A 235 24.93 12.20 -12.50
CA LEU A 235 24.24 11.66 -11.34
C LEU A 235 24.81 10.30 -10.96
N GLN A 236 25.11 10.13 -9.68
CA GLN A 236 25.48 8.84 -9.10
C GLN A 236 24.20 8.17 -8.60
N LEU A 237 24.04 6.90 -8.92
CA LEU A 237 22.83 6.15 -8.60
C LEU A 237 23.20 4.96 -7.73
N SER A 238 22.27 4.57 -6.88
CA SER A 238 22.49 3.51 -5.88
C SER A 238 22.80 2.13 -6.48
N SER A 239 22.24 1.80 -7.64
CA SER A 239 22.37 0.48 -8.27
C SER A 239 23.27 0.47 -9.52
N TRP A 240 23.75 1.62 -9.98
CA TRP A 240 24.56 1.72 -11.20
C TRP A 240 25.99 2.08 -10.86
N LEU A 241 26.93 1.33 -11.42
CA LEU A 241 28.37 1.57 -11.26
C LEU A 241 28.86 2.74 -12.13
N ARG A 242 28.06 3.17 -13.12
CA ARG A 242 28.39 4.26 -14.04
C ARG A 242 27.62 5.51 -13.68
N ASP A 243 28.33 6.63 -13.70
CA ASP A 243 27.77 7.97 -13.56
C ASP A 243 26.85 8.26 -14.77
N VAL A 244 25.66 8.82 -14.53
CA VAL A 244 24.62 9.00 -15.55
C VAL A 244 24.46 10.47 -15.91
N SER A 245 24.60 10.80 -17.20
CA SER A 245 24.34 12.16 -17.68
C SER A 245 22.85 12.48 -17.63
N ILE A 246 22.51 13.72 -17.28
CA ILE A 246 21.13 14.20 -17.17
C ILE A 246 20.39 14.04 -18.51
N SER A 247 21.09 14.12 -19.64
CA SER A 247 20.51 13.92 -20.97
C SER A 247 19.90 12.54 -21.20
N SER A 248 20.33 11.52 -20.44
CA SER A 248 19.84 10.14 -20.57
C SER A 248 18.59 9.83 -19.75
N LEU A 249 18.15 10.78 -18.91
CA LEU A 249 16.94 10.63 -18.10
C LEU A 249 15.67 10.72 -18.96
N SER A 250 14.60 10.07 -18.54
CA SER A 250 13.30 10.19 -19.20
C SER A 250 12.49 11.39 -18.68
N ASP A 251 11.65 11.95 -19.54
CA ASP A 251 10.64 12.96 -19.20
C ASP A 251 9.24 12.37 -19.02
N ASP A 252 9.08 11.07 -19.21
CA ASP A 252 7.80 10.40 -19.15
C ASP A 252 7.44 9.98 -17.72
N ASP A 253 6.18 9.69 -17.48
CA ASP A 253 5.72 9.08 -16.23
C ASP A 253 6.15 7.62 -16.17
N PHE A 254 6.48 7.14 -14.97
CA PHE A 254 6.86 5.75 -14.75
C PHE A 254 5.63 4.85 -14.67
N THR A 255 5.80 3.56 -14.96
CA THR A 255 4.73 2.56 -14.87
C THR A 255 4.70 1.89 -13.50
N GLU A 256 3.58 1.27 -13.15
CA GLU A 256 3.45 0.52 -11.89
C GLU A 256 4.44 -0.64 -11.82
N GLU A 257 4.70 -1.32 -12.94
CA GLU A 257 5.70 -2.38 -13.06
C GLU A 257 7.12 -1.89 -12.71
N GLU A 258 7.49 -0.66 -13.09
CA GLU A 258 8.79 -0.07 -12.74
C GLU A 258 8.89 0.26 -11.24
N CYS A 259 7.75 0.61 -10.62
CA CYS A 259 7.64 0.82 -9.18
C CYS A 259 7.74 -0.50 -8.41
N GLU A 260 7.07 -1.55 -8.89
CA GLU A 260 7.14 -2.89 -8.32
C GLU A 260 8.57 -3.45 -8.38
N ASP A 261 9.24 -3.35 -9.53
CA ASP A 261 10.65 -3.75 -9.70
C ASP A 261 11.57 -3.03 -8.69
N LEU A 262 11.40 -1.71 -8.53
CA LEU A 262 12.14 -0.94 -7.54
C LEU A 262 11.86 -1.44 -6.11
N SER A 263 10.59 -1.70 -5.79
CA SER A 263 10.17 -2.23 -4.48
C SER A 263 10.78 -3.61 -4.21
N GLU A 264 10.82 -4.48 -5.21
CA GLU A 264 11.47 -5.79 -5.13
C GLU A 264 12.98 -5.67 -4.91
N ARG A 265 13.67 -4.76 -5.61
CA ARG A 265 15.12 -4.52 -5.41
C ARG A 265 15.44 -4.00 -4.02
N VAL A 266 14.58 -3.16 -3.45
CA VAL A 266 14.72 -2.67 -2.07
C VAL A 266 14.44 -3.78 -1.06
N LYS A 267 13.42 -4.62 -1.29
CA LYS A 267 13.13 -5.81 -0.44
C LYS A 267 14.25 -6.85 -0.51
N GLY A 268 14.88 -7.00 -1.66
CA GLY A 268 16.04 -7.86 -1.89
C GLY A 268 17.35 -7.32 -1.28
N GLY A 269 17.31 -6.16 -0.62
CA GLY A 269 18.48 -5.56 0.05
C GLY A 269 19.51 -4.95 -0.91
N LEU A 270 19.21 -4.86 -2.20
CA LEU A 270 20.09 -4.26 -3.21
C LEU A 270 20.17 -2.74 -3.06
N LEU A 271 19.13 -2.14 -2.48
CA LEU A 271 18.97 -0.71 -2.29
C LEU A 271 18.65 -0.38 -0.83
N LYS A 272 19.23 0.71 -0.32
CA LYS A 272 18.90 1.21 1.02
C LYS A 272 17.43 1.67 1.03
N ARG A 273 16.66 1.16 1.99
CA ARG A 273 15.26 1.55 2.14
C ARG A 273 15.16 2.92 2.81
N PRO A 274 14.51 3.92 2.19
CA PRO A 274 14.37 5.25 2.79
C PRO A 274 13.46 5.22 4.03
N THR A 275 13.80 6.02 5.03
CA THR A 275 12.98 6.26 6.23
C THR A 275 11.77 7.14 5.86
N VAL A 276 10.65 7.00 6.56
CA VAL A 276 9.48 7.88 6.35
C VAL A 276 9.86 9.35 6.53
N VAL A 277 10.61 9.68 7.57
CA VAL A 277 11.02 11.06 7.88
C VAL A 277 11.83 11.69 6.76
N ASP A 278 12.87 10.98 6.27
CA ASP A 278 13.71 11.46 5.17
C ASP A 278 12.90 11.64 3.89
N PHE A 279 11.96 10.72 3.64
CA PHE A 279 11.10 10.74 2.46
C PHE A 279 10.12 11.92 2.48
N GLU A 280 9.49 12.19 3.63
CA GLU A 280 8.57 13.31 3.81
C GLU A 280 9.28 14.66 3.67
N LEU A 281 10.45 14.82 4.32
CA LEU A 281 11.27 16.02 4.17
C LEU A 281 11.63 16.26 2.71
N LYS A 282 12.00 15.18 2.00
CA LYS A 282 12.34 15.26 0.59
C LYS A 282 11.16 15.66 -0.28
N ALA A 283 10.00 15.02 -0.07
CA ALA A 283 8.77 15.35 -0.76
C ALA A 283 8.40 16.82 -0.54
N HIS A 284 8.54 17.33 0.70
CA HIS A 284 8.25 18.72 1.02
C HIS A 284 9.19 19.70 0.28
N ILE A 285 10.49 19.43 0.26
CA ILE A 285 11.47 20.28 -0.44
C ILE A 285 11.18 20.33 -1.95
N LEU A 286 10.83 19.19 -2.54
CA LEU A 286 10.60 19.09 -3.99
C LEU A 286 9.20 19.49 -4.42
N HIS A 287 8.25 19.60 -3.49
CA HIS A 287 6.85 19.77 -3.81
C HIS A 287 6.58 20.98 -4.70
N GLU A 288 7.18 22.13 -4.37
CA GLU A 288 6.98 23.36 -5.13
C GLU A 288 7.51 23.23 -6.57
N ASP A 289 8.73 22.73 -6.72
CA ASP A 289 9.39 22.61 -8.03
C ASP A 289 8.69 21.58 -8.92
N ILE A 290 8.34 20.41 -8.37
CA ILE A 290 7.58 19.37 -9.07
C ILE A 290 6.23 19.92 -9.51
N THR A 291 5.50 20.57 -8.60
CA THR A 291 4.15 21.08 -8.88
C THR A 291 4.19 22.19 -9.94
N ARG A 292 5.10 23.16 -9.79
CA ARG A 292 5.27 24.26 -10.76
C ARG A 292 5.63 23.73 -12.15
N HIS A 293 6.54 22.76 -12.21
CA HIS A 293 6.93 22.14 -13.47
C HIS A 293 5.79 21.32 -14.11
N TRP A 294 5.02 20.59 -13.31
CA TRP A 294 3.85 19.86 -13.80
C TRP A 294 2.77 20.80 -14.36
N ILE A 295 2.45 21.88 -13.64
CA ILE A 295 1.48 22.90 -14.08
C ILE A 295 1.94 23.52 -15.42
N ALA A 296 3.20 23.93 -15.52
CA ALA A 296 3.72 24.53 -16.75
C ALA A 296 3.63 23.58 -17.96
N ARG A 297 3.93 22.29 -17.75
CA ARG A 297 3.79 21.27 -18.78
C ARG A 297 2.34 21.03 -19.17
N GLU A 298 1.43 20.99 -18.20
CA GLU A 298 0.01 20.78 -18.44
C GLU A 298 -0.61 21.95 -19.20
N ILE A 299 -0.27 23.20 -18.85
CA ILE A 299 -0.68 24.40 -19.60
C ILE A 299 -0.26 24.29 -21.07
N THR A 300 0.99 23.90 -21.32
CA THR A 300 1.51 23.75 -22.69
C THR A 300 0.81 22.62 -23.45
N LEU A 301 0.42 21.55 -22.76
CA LEU A 301 -0.33 20.44 -23.35
C LEU A 301 -1.76 20.89 -23.71
N LEU A 302 -2.44 21.55 -22.78
CA LEU A 302 -3.79 22.08 -22.98
C LEU A 302 -3.81 23.12 -24.12
N GLN A 303 -2.82 24.01 -24.19
CA GLN A 303 -2.70 24.96 -25.30
C GLN A 303 -2.60 24.25 -26.65
N ARG A 304 -1.72 23.24 -26.76
CA ARG A 304 -1.61 22.43 -27.99
C ARG A 304 -2.91 21.72 -28.36
N ARG A 305 -3.69 21.25 -27.37
CA ARG A 305 -5.00 20.65 -27.61
C ARG A 305 -6.01 21.67 -28.11
N ILE A 306 -6.00 22.89 -27.57
CA ILE A 306 -6.84 24.01 -28.01
C ILE A 306 -6.49 24.37 -29.45
N ASP A 307 -5.21 24.56 -29.76
CA ASP A 307 -4.75 24.92 -31.11
C ASP A 307 -5.15 23.85 -32.14
N HIS A 308 -5.00 22.57 -31.78
CA HIS A 308 -5.42 21.45 -32.64
C HIS A 308 -6.95 21.39 -32.83
N ALA A 309 -7.72 21.71 -31.80
CA ALA A 309 -9.18 21.80 -31.89
C ALA A 309 -9.61 22.98 -32.77
N ASN A 310 -8.96 24.13 -32.62
CA ASN A 310 -9.19 25.32 -33.45
C ASN A 310 -8.85 25.05 -34.92
N GLU A 311 -7.72 24.41 -35.20
CA GLU A 311 -7.33 24.03 -36.56
C GLU A 311 -8.36 23.07 -37.20
N LYS A 312 -8.84 22.09 -36.43
CA LYS A 312 -9.92 21.20 -36.89
C LYS A 312 -11.26 21.93 -37.05
N GLY A 313 -11.53 22.97 -36.27
CA GLY A 313 -12.67 23.86 -36.42
C GLY A 313 -12.58 24.66 -37.72
N TRP A 314 -11.45 25.31 -37.96
CA TRP A 314 -11.17 26.07 -39.18
C TRP A 314 -11.25 25.20 -40.44
N ARG A 315 -10.74 23.97 -40.38
CA ARG A 315 -10.88 23.00 -41.49
C ARG A 315 -12.32 22.53 -41.74
N ARG A 316 -13.25 22.70 -40.79
CA ARG A 316 -14.69 22.44 -41.01
C ARG A 316 -15.42 23.67 -41.53
N GLU A 317 -15.07 24.86 -41.05
CA GLU A 317 -15.68 26.12 -41.47
C GLU A 317 -15.22 26.57 -42.86
N TYR A 318 -13.98 26.26 -43.22
CA TYR A 318 -13.42 26.53 -44.55
C TYR A 318 -12.80 25.26 -45.13
N PRO A 319 -13.61 24.28 -45.58
CA PRO A 319 -13.10 22.98 -46.01
C PRO A 319 -12.06 23.07 -47.11
N PHE A 320 -12.26 23.93 -48.11
CA PHE A 320 -11.26 24.26 -49.13
C PHE A 320 -11.65 25.61 -49.75
N LEU A 321 -10.80 26.63 -49.62
CA LEU A 321 -10.70 27.72 -50.59
C LEU A 321 -9.39 27.47 -51.35
N PHE A 322 -9.40 26.48 -52.24
CA PHE A 322 -8.37 26.27 -53.26
C PHE A 322 -9.04 25.92 -54.58
#